data_AF-A0A450Y6C3-F1
#
_entry.id   AF-A0A450Y6C3-F1
#
_cell.length_a   1.000
_cell.length_b   1.000
_cell.length_c   1.000
_cell.angle_alpha   90.00
_cell.angle_beta   90.00
_cell.angle_gamma   90.00
#
_symmetry.space_group_name_H-M   'P 1'
#
loop_
_entity.id
_entity.type
_entity.pdbx_description
1 polymer ?
#
loop_
_entity_poly.entity_id
_entity_poly.type
_entity_poly.pdbx_seq_one_letter_code
_entity_poly.pdbx_strand_id
1 'polypeptide(L)'
;SLGQVATEEKSNEITAIPKLLRMLDIKGAIVSINAMGCQKKIAEQIVSQGADYILAVKDNQPELFDAVKDYFETAKATDFLSVPVSYDEQTNADHGRVEVRRCCFVNDISTLPQSENWAGLQSIALLESERHQGGHTTRESRYYITTLTGEAKPFANAVRAHWGVENSLHWVLDVT
;
A
#
# COMPACT_ATOMS: atom_id res chain seq x y z
N SER A 1 7.91 -5.68 17.97
CA SER A 1 7.60 -6.40 16.72
C SER A 1 8.05 -7.84 16.91
N LEU A 2 7.28 -8.91 16.67
CA LEU A 2 6.19 -9.19 15.74
C LEU A 2 5.15 -10.16 16.36
N GLY A 3 3.94 -10.18 15.81
CA GLY A 3 3.11 -11.39 15.76
C GLY A 3 2.98 -11.83 14.30
N GLN A 4 3.33 -13.08 14.02
CA GLN A 4 3.13 -13.72 12.72
C GLN A 4 2.19 -14.89 12.92
N VAL A 5 1.16 -15.00 12.08
CA VAL A 5 0.28 -16.17 12.03
C VAL A 5 0.34 -16.70 10.62
N ALA A 6 1.01 -17.83 10.43
CA ALA A 6 1.00 -18.54 9.16
C ALA A 6 -0.43 -19.03 8.88
N THR A 7 -0.95 -18.72 7.69
CA THR A 7 -2.29 -19.15 7.24
C THR A 7 -2.15 -20.00 5.99
N GLU A 8 -2.78 -21.17 5.95
CA GLU A 8 -2.61 -22.14 4.86
C GLU A 8 -3.48 -21.89 3.61
N GLU A 9 -4.35 -20.86 3.57
CA GLU A 9 -5.15 -20.55 2.37
C GLU A 9 -5.55 -19.07 2.29
N LYS A 10 -5.82 -18.57 1.07
CA LYS A 10 -6.29 -17.18 0.80
C LYS A 10 -7.52 -16.77 1.61
N SER A 11 -8.41 -17.71 1.92
CA SER A 11 -9.64 -17.47 2.71
C SER A 11 -9.33 -17.30 4.22
N ASN A 12 -8.23 -17.87 4.70
CA ASN A 12 -7.89 -17.86 6.12
C ASN A 12 -7.33 -16.51 6.58
N GLU A 13 -6.68 -15.73 5.72
CA GLU A 13 -6.14 -14.41 6.06
C GLU A 13 -7.24 -13.44 6.52
N ILE A 14 -8.38 -13.40 5.82
CA ILE A 14 -9.51 -12.50 6.16
C ILE A 14 -10.02 -12.75 7.58
N THR A 15 -9.96 -14.00 8.05
CA THR A 15 -10.40 -14.36 9.41
C THR A 15 -9.28 -14.31 10.44
N ALA A 16 -8.02 -14.50 10.01
CA ALA A 16 -6.84 -14.48 10.87
C ALA A 16 -6.40 -13.07 11.22
N ILE A 17 -6.43 -12.12 10.27
CA ILE A 17 -6.01 -10.73 10.49
C ILE A 17 -6.76 -10.09 11.67
N PRO A 18 -8.11 -10.13 11.75
CA PRO A 18 -8.81 -9.58 12.91
C PRO A 18 -8.38 -10.19 14.25
N LYS A 19 -8.09 -11.50 14.28
CA LYS A 19 -7.62 -12.19 15.49
C LYS A 19 -6.23 -11.71 15.87
N LEU A 20 -5.32 -11.63 14.90
CA LEU A 20 -3.96 -11.16 15.11
C LEU A 20 -3.93 -9.72 15.61
N LEU A 21 -4.72 -8.82 15.00
CA LEU A 21 -4.81 -7.43 15.43
C LEU A 21 -5.29 -7.30 16.88
N ARG A 22 -6.15 -8.19 17.39
CA ARG A 22 -6.57 -8.19 18.80
C ARG A 22 -5.49 -8.66 19.77
N MET A 23 -4.52 -9.43 19.29
CA MET A 23 -3.44 -9.98 20.11
C MET A 23 -2.23 -9.05 20.18
N LEU A 24 -2.16 -8.05 19.31
CA LEU A 24 -1.07 -7.10 19.20
C LEU A 24 -1.45 -5.76 19.82
N ASP A 25 -0.53 -5.17 20.60
CA ASP A 25 -0.64 -3.74 20.93
C ASP A 25 -0.16 -2.93 19.72
N ILE A 26 -1.12 -2.44 18.95
CA ILE A 26 -0.88 -1.68 17.72
C ILE A 26 -1.08 -0.18 17.89
N LYS A 27 -1.38 0.31 19.11
CA LYS A 27 -1.69 1.72 19.32
C LYS A 27 -0.52 2.62 18.89
N GLY A 28 -0.80 3.60 18.04
CA GLY A 28 0.19 4.51 17.46
C GLY A 28 1.08 3.88 16.38
N ALA A 29 0.84 2.63 15.99
CA ALA A 29 1.55 1.97 14.90
C ALA A 29 0.88 2.25 13.55
N ILE A 30 1.65 2.08 12.47
CA ILE A 30 1.12 2.01 11.10
C ILE A 30 1.01 0.55 10.71
N VAL A 31 -0.21 0.08 10.49
CA VAL A 31 -0.51 -1.29 10.07
C VAL A 31 -0.64 -1.32 8.55
N SER A 32 0.32 -1.92 7.87
CA SER A 32 0.25 -2.15 6.42
C SER A 32 -0.26 -3.56 6.12
N ILE A 33 -1.21 -3.67 5.18
CA ILE A 33 -1.81 -4.95 4.79
C ILE A 33 -1.96 -5.01 3.28
N ASN A 34 -1.74 -6.21 2.73
CA ASN A 34 -1.93 -6.52 1.32
C ASN A 34 -3.40 -6.35 0.87
N ALA A 35 -3.63 -6.56 -0.43
CA ALA A 35 -4.95 -6.39 -1.01
C ALA A 35 -6.03 -7.29 -0.40
N MET A 36 -5.73 -8.55 -0.07
CA MET A 36 -6.73 -9.47 0.46
C MET A 36 -7.29 -9.01 1.82
N GLY A 37 -6.44 -8.41 2.66
CA GLY A 37 -6.84 -7.82 3.94
C GLY A 37 -7.40 -6.40 3.85
N CYS A 38 -7.50 -5.81 2.65
CA CYS A 38 -8.17 -4.53 2.44
C CYS A 38 -9.68 -4.69 2.58
N GLN A 39 -10.15 -4.68 3.83
CA GLN A 39 -11.55 -4.88 4.22
C GLN A 39 -11.99 -3.74 5.16
N LYS A 40 -13.20 -3.21 4.96
CA LYS A 40 -13.75 -2.11 5.77
C LYS A 40 -13.71 -2.41 7.28
N LYS A 41 -14.08 -3.64 7.68
CA LYS A 41 -14.02 -4.09 9.09
C LYS A 41 -12.60 -4.15 9.65
N ILE A 42 -11.61 -4.47 8.82
CA ILE A 42 -10.20 -4.48 9.24
C ILE A 42 -9.72 -3.04 9.44
N ALA A 43 -10.03 -2.13 8.51
CA ALA A 43 -9.74 -0.70 8.66
C ALA A 43 -10.36 -0.12 9.95
N GLU A 44 -11.64 -0.41 10.20
CA GLU A 44 -12.35 -0.02 11.42
C GLU A 44 -11.68 -0.57 12.69
N GLN A 45 -11.26 -1.83 12.67
CA GLN A 45 -10.57 -2.44 13.81
C GLN A 45 -9.19 -1.81 14.06
N ILE A 46 -8.45 -1.43 13.03
CA ILE A 46 -7.15 -0.76 13.17
C ILE A 46 -7.34 0.62 13.81
N VAL A 47 -8.26 1.41 13.26
CA VAL A 47 -8.54 2.77 13.75
C VAL A 47 -9.10 2.75 15.18
N SER A 48 -10.02 1.83 15.50
CA SER A 48 -10.58 1.73 16.86
C SER A 48 -9.56 1.31 17.92
N GLN A 49 -8.47 0.66 17.52
CA GLN A 49 -7.33 0.35 18.39
C GLN A 49 -6.28 1.48 18.44
N GLY A 50 -6.57 2.64 17.82
CA GLY A 50 -5.72 3.82 17.86
C GLY A 50 -4.47 3.72 16.98
N ALA A 51 -4.56 2.93 15.91
CA ALA A 51 -3.50 2.73 14.94
C ALA A 51 -3.87 3.33 13.57
N ASP A 52 -2.87 3.59 12.75
CA ASP A 52 -3.02 4.01 11.36
C ASP A 52 -2.92 2.82 10.42
N TYR A 53 -3.41 2.93 9.18
CA TYR A 53 -3.25 1.88 8.18
C TYR A 53 -2.71 2.36 6.83
N ILE A 54 -2.08 1.42 6.12
CA ILE A 54 -1.84 1.48 4.67
C ILE A 54 -2.38 0.19 4.07
N LEU A 55 -3.47 0.26 3.31
CA LEU A 55 -4.08 -0.93 2.71
C LEU A 55 -3.90 -0.89 1.19
N ALA A 56 -3.32 -1.94 0.62
CA ALA A 56 -3.26 -2.08 -0.84
C ALA A 56 -4.66 -2.36 -1.39
N VAL A 57 -5.02 -1.77 -2.52
CA VAL A 57 -6.35 -1.94 -3.16
C VAL A 57 -6.18 -2.62 -4.52
N LYS A 58 -7.00 -3.64 -4.79
CA LYS A 58 -7.07 -4.38 -6.06
C LYS A 58 -8.52 -4.81 -6.37
N ASP A 59 -8.68 -5.80 -7.23
CA ASP A 59 -9.92 -6.42 -7.69
C ASP A 59 -10.87 -6.92 -6.59
N ASN A 60 -10.38 -7.16 -5.38
CA ASN A 60 -11.23 -7.53 -4.23
C ASN A 60 -12.07 -6.36 -3.67
N GLN A 61 -11.79 -5.12 -4.08
CA GLN A 61 -12.59 -3.93 -3.79
C GLN A 61 -12.82 -3.16 -5.10
N PRO A 62 -13.59 -3.71 -6.06
CA PRO A 62 -13.56 -3.26 -7.46
C PRO A 62 -13.98 -1.80 -7.63
N GLU A 63 -15.06 -1.36 -6.98
CA GLU A 63 -15.53 0.03 -7.06
C GLU A 63 -14.50 1.03 -6.52
N LEU A 64 -13.86 0.70 -5.39
CA LEU A 64 -12.80 1.54 -4.83
C LEU A 64 -11.56 1.52 -5.71
N PHE A 65 -11.16 0.34 -6.21
CA PHE A 65 -10.00 0.17 -7.06
C PHE A 65 -10.13 0.99 -8.33
N ASP A 66 -11.26 0.88 -9.02
CA ASP A 66 -11.55 1.62 -10.24
C ASP A 66 -11.54 3.12 -9.96
N ALA A 67 -12.18 3.59 -8.88
CA ALA A 67 -12.18 5.01 -8.53
C ALA A 67 -10.78 5.58 -8.23
N VAL A 68 -9.95 4.84 -7.47
CA VAL A 68 -8.58 5.26 -7.16
C VAL A 68 -7.71 5.23 -8.41
N LYS A 69 -7.87 4.22 -9.26
CA LYS A 69 -7.15 4.10 -10.52
C LYS A 69 -7.53 5.23 -11.48
N ASP A 70 -8.82 5.46 -11.70
CA ASP A 70 -9.36 6.52 -12.56
C ASP A 70 -8.89 7.90 -12.10
N TYR A 71 -8.82 8.13 -10.78
CA TYR A 71 -8.25 9.35 -10.22
C TYR A 71 -6.83 9.58 -10.73
N PHE A 72 -5.93 8.60 -10.55
CA PHE A 72 -4.53 8.75 -10.92
C PHE A 72 -4.32 8.78 -12.44
N GLU A 73 -5.10 8.04 -13.22
CA GLU A 73 -5.05 8.10 -14.67
C GLU A 73 -5.48 9.48 -15.20
N THR A 74 -6.56 10.05 -14.64
CA THR A 74 -7.03 11.40 -14.99
C THR A 74 -6.01 12.47 -14.56
N ALA A 75 -5.46 12.34 -13.35
CA ALA A 75 -4.45 13.24 -12.84
C ALA A 75 -3.20 13.23 -13.74
N LYS A 76 -2.73 12.05 -14.16
CA LYS A 76 -1.60 11.92 -15.09
C LYS A 76 -1.89 12.49 -16.47
N ALA A 77 -3.09 12.26 -17.01
CA ALA A 77 -3.49 12.77 -18.33
C ALA A 77 -3.51 14.31 -18.38
N THR A 78 -3.65 14.96 -17.22
CA THR A 78 -3.66 16.42 -17.07
C THR A 78 -2.35 16.96 -16.49
N ASP A 79 -1.28 16.16 -16.46
CA ASP A 79 0.02 16.49 -15.86
C ASP A 79 -0.10 17.03 -14.42
N PHE A 80 -1.06 16.49 -13.68
CA PHE A 80 -1.43 16.86 -12.31
C PHE A 80 -1.77 18.35 -12.11
N LEU A 81 -2.04 19.11 -13.19
CA LEU A 81 -2.24 20.56 -13.15
C LEU A 81 -3.44 21.00 -12.29
N SER A 82 -4.40 20.11 -12.05
CA SER A 82 -5.65 20.41 -11.34
C SER A 82 -5.79 19.72 -9.99
N VAL A 83 -4.77 18.98 -9.53
CA VAL A 83 -4.83 18.24 -8.26
C VAL A 83 -3.57 18.46 -7.42
N PRO A 84 -3.70 18.74 -6.10
CA PRO A 84 -2.56 18.84 -5.21
C PRO A 84 -1.99 17.45 -4.93
N VAL A 85 -1.14 16.96 -5.84
CA VAL A 85 -0.40 15.71 -5.70
C VAL A 85 0.98 15.98 -5.11
N SER A 86 1.40 15.15 -4.17
CA SER A 86 2.80 15.03 -3.79
C SER A 86 3.44 13.92 -4.63
N TYR A 87 4.66 14.16 -5.12
CA TYR A 87 5.40 13.24 -5.98
C TYR A 87 6.79 12.95 -5.40
N ASP A 88 7.21 11.68 -5.43
CA ASP A 88 8.57 11.24 -5.11
C ASP A 88 9.03 10.21 -6.14
N GLU A 89 10.26 10.35 -6.64
CA GLU A 89 10.90 9.35 -7.49
C GLU A 89 12.22 8.92 -6.87
N GLN A 90 12.41 7.60 -6.76
CA GLN A 90 13.62 7.00 -6.23
C GLN A 90 14.18 6.03 -7.25
N THR A 91 15.48 6.11 -7.51
CA THR A 91 16.19 5.15 -8.36
C THR A 91 17.22 4.39 -7.53
N ASN A 92 17.16 3.06 -7.58
CA ASN A 92 18.14 2.17 -6.98
C ASN A 92 18.80 1.34 -8.09
N ALA A 93 20.12 1.40 -8.19
CA ALA A 93 20.89 0.56 -9.10
C ALA A 93 21.78 -0.38 -8.29
N ASP A 94 21.68 -1.69 -8.54
CA ASP A 94 22.40 -2.72 -7.80
C ASP A 94 22.57 -3.99 -8.65
N HIS A 95 23.78 -4.58 -8.66
CA HIS A 95 24.11 -5.83 -9.37
C HIS A 95 23.54 -5.95 -10.82
N GLY A 96 23.60 -4.86 -11.60
CA GLY A 96 23.09 -4.85 -12.99
C GLY A 96 21.56 -4.77 -13.12
N ARG A 97 20.86 -4.57 -12.00
CA ARG A 97 19.43 -4.24 -11.91
C ARG A 97 19.29 -2.75 -11.61
N VAL A 98 18.50 -2.05 -12.41
CA VAL A 98 18.05 -0.68 -12.11
C VAL A 98 16.57 -0.74 -11.79
N GLU A 99 16.17 -0.14 -10.69
CA GLU A 99 14.78 -0.06 -10.28
C GLU A 99 14.40 1.39 -9.97
N VAL A 100 13.45 1.91 -10.73
CA VAL A 100 12.85 3.22 -10.54
C VAL A 100 11.51 3.04 -9.85
N ARG A 101 11.28 3.77 -8.76
CA ARG A 101 10.01 3.79 -8.03
C ARG A 101 9.45 5.20 -8.04
N ARG A 102 8.19 5.36 -8.41
CA ARG A 102 7.47 6.63 -8.46
C ARG A 102 6.27 6.55 -7.54
N CYS A 103 6.16 7.48 -6.62
CA CYS A 103 5.05 7.58 -5.69
C CYS A 103 4.28 8.86 -5.95
N CYS A 104 2.98 8.73 -6.18
CA CYS A 104 2.03 9.84 -6.15
C CYS A 104 1.19 9.69 -4.89
N PHE A 105 1.03 10.77 -4.12
CA PHE A 105 0.30 10.77 -2.86
C PHE A 105 -0.65 11.96 -2.78
N VAL A 106 -1.89 11.71 -2.36
CA VAL A 106 -2.99 12.67 -2.46
C VAL A 106 -3.78 12.66 -1.15
N ASN A 107 -3.90 13.84 -0.54
CA ASN A 107 -4.70 14.05 0.68
C ASN A 107 -6.17 14.40 0.38
N ASP A 108 -6.50 14.75 -0.87
CA ASP A 108 -7.87 15.03 -1.27
C ASP A 108 -8.56 13.78 -1.81
N ILE A 109 -9.49 13.25 -1.02
CA ILE A 109 -10.28 12.05 -1.35
C ILE A 109 -11.73 12.39 -1.72
N SER A 110 -12.05 13.67 -1.94
CA SER A 110 -13.43 14.14 -2.16
C SER A 110 -14.12 13.52 -3.37
N THR A 111 -13.35 13.03 -4.35
CA THR A 111 -13.86 12.38 -5.56
C THR A 111 -14.06 10.87 -5.40
N LEU A 112 -13.63 10.27 -4.29
CA LEU A 112 -13.77 8.82 -4.08
C LEU A 112 -15.21 8.47 -3.67
N PRO A 113 -15.83 7.47 -4.29
CA PRO A 113 -17.14 7.01 -3.92
C PRO A 113 -17.10 6.36 -2.54
N GLN A 114 -18.09 6.70 -1.71
CA GLN A 114 -18.31 6.05 -0.41
C GLN A 114 -17.07 6.03 0.50
N SER A 115 -16.24 7.07 0.45
CA SER A 115 -15.02 7.15 1.27
C SER A 115 -15.33 7.08 2.77
N GLU A 116 -16.52 7.52 3.18
CA GLU A 116 -17.05 7.42 4.55
C GLU A 116 -17.19 5.97 5.05
N ASN A 117 -17.27 4.99 4.15
CA ASN A 117 -17.30 3.57 4.51
C ASN A 117 -15.94 3.02 4.96
N TRP A 118 -14.87 3.80 4.79
CA TRP A 118 -13.51 3.46 5.20
C TRP A 118 -13.13 4.29 6.41
N ALA A 119 -13.14 3.66 7.59
CA ALA A 119 -12.87 4.34 8.85
C ALA A 119 -11.55 5.13 8.78
N GLY A 120 -11.60 6.41 9.10
CA GLY A 120 -10.44 7.28 9.15
C GLY A 120 -9.69 7.47 7.84
N LEU A 121 -10.26 7.09 6.68
CA LEU A 121 -9.61 7.31 5.38
C LEU A 121 -9.32 8.80 5.18
N GLN A 122 -8.08 9.13 4.82
CA GLN A 122 -7.63 10.51 4.59
C GLN A 122 -6.88 10.68 3.28
N SER A 123 -6.29 9.62 2.71
CA SER A 123 -5.45 9.77 1.53
C SER A 123 -5.41 8.52 0.66
N ILE A 124 -5.01 8.73 -0.59
CA ILE A 124 -4.73 7.68 -1.57
C ILE A 124 -3.33 7.82 -2.15
N ALA A 125 -2.79 6.70 -2.60
CA ALA A 125 -1.47 6.66 -3.20
C ALA A 125 -1.38 5.70 -4.38
N LEU A 126 -0.56 6.06 -5.34
CA LEU A 126 -0.10 5.20 -6.42
C LEU A 126 1.41 5.03 -6.28
N LEU A 127 1.87 3.78 -6.19
CA LEU A 127 3.28 3.42 -6.27
C LEU A 127 3.53 2.62 -7.54
N GLU A 128 4.36 3.15 -8.42
CA GLU A 128 4.81 2.48 -9.63
C GLU A 128 6.25 2.06 -9.48
N SER A 129 6.56 0.83 -9.88
CA SER A 129 7.93 0.32 -9.95
C SER A 129 8.24 -0.11 -11.38
N GLU A 130 9.37 0.34 -11.89
CA GLU A 130 9.94 -0.03 -13.17
C GLU A 130 11.32 -0.63 -12.94
N ARG A 131 11.49 -1.90 -13.30
CA ARG A 131 12.72 -2.65 -13.09
C ARG A 131 13.33 -3.05 -14.42
N HIS A 132 14.59 -2.68 -14.62
CA HIS A 132 15.41 -3.02 -15.77
C HIS A 132 16.50 -4.02 -15.35
N GLN A 133 16.52 -5.19 -15.97
CA GLN A 133 17.54 -6.21 -15.73
C GLN A 133 17.72 -7.08 -16.97
N GLY A 134 18.97 -7.28 -17.42
CA GLY A 134 19.29 -8.18 -18.52
C GLY A 134 18.56 -7.86 -19.85
N GLY A 135 18.29 -6.58 -20.12
CA GLY A 135 17.54 -6.14 -21.30
C GLY A 135 16.02 -6.23 -21.19
N HIS A 136 15.49 -6.74 -20.08
CA HIS A 136 14.05 -6.81 -19.81
C HIS A 136 13.61 -5.65 -18.89
N THR A 137 12.45 -5.09 -19.20
CA THR A 137 11.78 -4.07 -18.37
C THR A 137 10.46 -4.63 -17.85
N THR A 138 10.28 -4.64 -16.52
CA THR A 138 9.02 -4.99 -15.87
C THR A 138 8.44 -3.78 -15.17
N ARG A 139 7.12 -3.53 -15.32
CA ARG A 139 6.40 -2.45 -14.67
C ARG A 139 5.28 -3.00 -13.80
N GLU A 140 5.08 -2.39 -12.64
CA GLU A 140 3.99 -2.74 -11.73
C GLU A 140 3.45 -1.47 -11.08
N SER A 141 2.12 -1.37 -11.01
CA SER A 141 1.42 -0.28 -10.34
C SER A 141 0.64 -0.86 -9.14
N ARG A 142 0.78 -0.22 -7.98
CA ARG A 142 0.07 -0.58 -6.75
C ARG A 142 -0.67 0.64 -6.22
N TYR A 143 -1.93 0.45 -5.87
CA TYR A 143 -2.80 1.49 -5.35
C TYR A 143 -3.07 1.26 -3.87
N TYR A 144 -3.20 2.34 -3.11
CA TYR A 144 -3.38 2.28 -1.67
C TYR A 144 -4.41 3.29 -1.18
N ILE A 145 -5.08 2.93 -0.08
CA ILE A 145 -5.81 3.85 0.79
C ILE A 145 -5.13 3.91 2.16
N THR A 146 -5.20 5.06 2.83
CA THR A 146 -4.53 5.24 4.13
C THR A 146 -5.20 6.30 5.00
N THR A 147 -5.06 6.14 6.32
CA THR A 147 -5.39 7.18 7.32
C THR A 147 -4.33 8.27 7.41
N LEU A 148 -3.12 8.01 6.89
CA LEU A 148 -2.01 8.96 6.92
C LEU A 148 -2.31 10.15 6.02
N THR A 149 -1.81 11.31 6.41
CA THR A 149 -1.71 12.51 5.56
C THR A 149 -0.26 12.91 5.43
N GLY A 150 0.07 13.66 4.38
CA GLY A 150 1.42 14.19 4.16
C GLY A 150 1.87 14.12 2.72
N GLU A 151 3.11 13.63 2.54
CA GLU A 151 3.83 13.68 1.26
C GLU A 151 4.22 12.28 0.78
N ALA A 152 4.48 12.17 -0.53
CA ALA A 152 4.79 10.91 -1.21
C ALA A 152 6.06 10.24 -0.67
N LYS A 153 7.10 10.99 -0.33
CA LYS A 153 8.38 10.41 0.11
C LYS A 153 8.28 9.67 1.45
N PRO A 154 7.72 10.26 2.54
CA PRO A 154 7.47 9.52 3.78
C PRO A 154 6.60 8.27 3.56
N PHE A 155 5.54 8.37 2.75
CA PHE A 155 4.66 7.26 2.44
C PHE A 155 5.41 6.13 1.69
N ALA A 156 6.15 6.47 0.63
CA ALA A 156 6.95 5.52 -0.14
C ALA A 156 7.96 4.78 0.74
N ASN A 157 8.59 5.49 1.68
CA ASN A 157 9.50 4.89 2.65
C ASN A 157 8.79 3.92 3.61
N ALA A 158 7.59 4.28 4.10
CA ALA A 158 6.79 3.39 4.95
C ALA A 158 6.39 2.10 4.22
N VAL A 159 5.91 2.22 2.98
CA VAL A 159 5.59 1.06 2.13
C VAL A 159 6.84 0.22 1.87
N ARG A 160 7.98 0.85 1.55
CA ARG A 160 9.25 0.14 1.31
C ARG A 160 9.74 -0.61 2.55
N ALA A 161 9.64 -0.01 3.73
CA ALA A 161 10.02 -0.67 4.99
C ALA A 161 9.21 -1.95 5.22
N HIS A 162 7.91 -1.94 4.88
CA HIS A 162 7.07 -3.13 4.93
C HIS A 162 7.52 -4.23 3.94
N TRP A 163 7.78 -3.89 2.67
CA TRP A 163 8.32 -4.85 1.69
C TRP A 163 9.69 -5.40 2.09
N GLY A 164 10.50 -4.62 2.82
CA GLY A 164 11.75 -5.09 3.39
C GLY A 164 11.55 -6.24 4.38
N VAL A 165 10.46 -6.23 5.16
CA VAL A 165 10.10 -7.30 6.08
C VAL A 165 9.59 -8.53 5.32
N GLU A 166 8.72 -8.36 4.31
CA GLU A 166 8.23 -9.47 3.49
C GLU A 166 9.33 -10.12 2.63
N ASN A 167 10.21 -9.34 2.01
CA ASN A 167 11.35 -9.87 1.25
C ASN A 167 12.43 -10.48 2.17
N SER A 168 12.55 -10.03 3.42
CA SER A 168 13.43 -10.67 4.40
C SER A 168 12.90 -12.04 4.87
N LEU A 169 11.62 -12.33 4.63
CA LEU A 169 11.02 -13.65 4.81
C LEU A 169 11.12 -14.52 3.54
N HIS A 170 11.63 -13.96 2.44
CA HIS A 170 11.84 -14.61 1.14
C HIS A 170 13.31 -14.65 0.71
N TRP A 171 14.27 -14.61 1.64
CA TRP A 171 15.66 -14.94 1.28
C TRP A 171 15.76 -16.41 0.89
N VAL A 172 16.11 -16.58 -0.38
CA VAL A 172 16.51 -17.81 -1.05
C VAL A 172 17.56 -18.54 -0.21
N LEU A 173 17.31 -19.82 0.02
CA LEU A 173 18.27 -20.78 0.54
C LEU A 173 19.39 -20.93 -0.49
N ASP A 174 20.51 -20.24 -0.30
CA ASP A 174 21.76 -20.58 -0.99
C ASP A 174 22.41 -21.72 -0.19
N VAL A 175 22.55 -22.89 -0.82
CA VAL A 175 23.25 -24.05 -0.25
C VAL A 175 24.48 -24.30 -1.12
N THR A 176 25.66 -24.18 -0.50
CA THR A 176 26.94 -24.71 -1.01
C THR A 176 26.91 -26.22 -1.21
#